data_AF-A0A932Z999-F1
#
_entry.id   AF-A0A932Z999-F1
#
_cell.length_a   1.000
_cell.length_b   1.000
_cell.length_c   1.000
_cell.angle_alpha   90.00
_cell.angle_beta   90.00
_cell.angle_gamma   90.00
#
_symmetry.space_group_name_H-M   'P 1'
#
loop_
_entity.id
_entity.type
_entity.pdbx_description
1 polymer ?
#
loop_
_entity_poly.entity_id
_entity_poly.type
_entity_poly.pdbx_seq_one_letter_code
_entity_poly.pdbx_strand_id
1 'polypeptide(L)' 'MVTVVPKTVVTMRLNGSSASHSRTDVSARDVRTTIDEPAERGGTNQGLTPTETL' A
#
# COMPACT_ATOMS: atom_id res chain seq x y z
N MET A 1 -1.99 -39.47 5.46
CA MET A 1 -1.62 -38.35 6.35
C MET A 1 -0.88 -37.32 5.51
N VAL A 2 -1.35 -36.07 5.44
CA VAL A 2 -0.69 -35.01 4.67
C VAL A 2 0.29 -34.28 5.58
N THR A 3 1.53 -34.14 5.16
CA THR A 3 2.54 -33.38 5.88
C THR A 3 2.31 -31.89 5.63
N VAL A 4 1.95 -31.15 6.68
CA VAL A 4 1.83 -29.68 6.62
C VAL A 4 3.18 -29.06 6.98
N VAL A 5 3.77 -28.31 6.06
CA VAL A 5 5.01 -27.56 6.30
C VAL A 5 4.69 -26.05 6.34
N PRO A 6 4.95 -25.35 7.46
CA PRO A 6 4.67 -23.93 7.55
C PRO A 6 5.63 -23.11 6.69
N LYS A 7 5.11 -22.11 5.96
CA LYS A 7 5.95 -21.04 5.39
C LYS A 7 6.26 -20.03 6.49
N THR A 8 7.49 -20.05 6.99
CA THR A 8 7.96 -19.16 8.07
C THR A 8 8.40 -17.78 7.57
N VAL A 9 8.66 -17.64 6.26
CA VAL A 9 9.11 -16.39 5.64
C VAL A 9 8.30 -16.11 4.38
N VAL A 10 7.81 -14.87 4.26
CA VAL A 10 7.14 -14.38 3.06
C VAL A 10 7.80 -13.08 2.63
N THR A 11 8.34 -13.05 1.41
CA THR A 11 8.82 -11.81 0.79
C THR A 11 7.64 -11.02 0.27
N MET A 12 7.31 -9.91 0.94
CA MET A 12 6.30 -8.99 0.45
C MET A 12 6.87 -8.15 -0.68
N ARG A 13 6.15 -8.07 -1.81
CA ARG A 13 6.47 -7.19 -2.93
C ARG A 13 5.38 -6.14 -3.06
N LEU A 14 5.78 -4.88 -3.15
CA LEU A 14 4.90 -3.75 -3.39
C LEU A 14 5.39 -2.99 -4.62
N ASN A 15 4.45 -2.52 -5.41
CA ASN A 15 4.71 -1.64 -6.54
C ASN A 15 3.95 -0.34 -6.31
N GLY A 16 4.62 0.80 -6.46
CA GLY A 16 4.03 2.13 -6.34
C GLY A 16 4.20 2.92 -7.63
N SER A 17 3.16 3.66 -8.02
CA SER A 17 3.21 4.66 -9.08
C SER A 17 2.73 6.00 -8.55
N SER A 18 3.61 7.00 -8.55
CA SER A 18 3.28 8.34 -8.10
C SER A 18 2.48 9.06 -9.19
N ALA A 19 1.20 9.34 -8.89
CA ALA A 19 0.32 10.10 -9.77
C ALA A 19 0.54 11.62 -9.61
N SER A 20 1.01 12.05 -8.45
CA SER A 20 1.39 13.43 -8.14
C SER A 20 2.47 13.48 -7.07
N HIS A 21 2.87 14.68 -6.64
CA HIS A 21 3.77 14.86 -5.49
C HIS A 21 3.17 14.41 -4.15
N SER A 22 1.84 14.32 -4.08
CA SER A 22 1.08 14.04 -2.85
C SER A 22 0.30 12.72 -2.90
N ARG A 23 0.21 12.07 -4.06
CA ARG A 23 -0.54 10.83 -4.26
C ARG A 23 0.28 9.74 -4.94
N THR A 24 0.25 8.54 -4.35
CA THR A 24 0.82 7.31 -4.92
C THR A 24 -0.20 6.19 -4.89
N ASP A 25 -0.42 5.58 -6.06
CA ASP A 25 -1.21 4.35 -6.14
C ASP A 25 -0.28 3.15 -5.91
N VAL A 26 -0.64 2.31 -4.94
CA VAL A 26 0.17 1.19 -4.47
C VAL A 26 -0.56 -0.12 -4.74
N SER A 27 0.19 -1.14 -5.12
CA SER A 27 -0.31 -2.49 -5.30
C SER A 27 0.57 -3.51 -4.59
N ALA A 28 -0.07 -4.52 -4.02
CA ALA A 28 0.57 -5.66 -3.39
C ALA A 28 -0.20 -6.93 -3.77
N ARG A 29 0.43 -7.81 -4.56
CA ARG A 29 -0.23 -8.96 -5.19
C ARG A 29 -1.46 -8.48 -5.99
N ASP A 30 -2.66 -8.89 -5.60
CA ASP A 30 -3.93 -8.56 -6.26
C ASP A 30 -4.70 -7.43 -5.53
N VAL A 31 -4.08 -6.81 -4.52
CA VAL A 31 -4.67 -5.71 -3.75
C VAL A 31 -4.11 -4.38 -4.25
N ARG A 32 -4.99 -3.38 -4.40
CA ARG A 32 -4.62 -2.00 -4.73
C ARG A 32 -5.15 -1.06 -3.67
N THR A 33 -4.39 -0.02 -3.39
CA THR A 33 -4.78 1.07 -2.50
C THR A 33 -4.16 2.37 -2.99
N THR A 34 -4.74 3.50 -2.58
CA THR A 34 -4.19 4.82 -2.83
C THR A 34 -3.66 5.37 -1.52
N ILE A 35 -2.42 5.85 -1.56
CA ILE A 35 -1.81 6.64 -0.49
C ILE A 35 -1.86 8.09 -0.96
N ASP A 36 -2.42 8.97 -0.14
CA ASP A 36 -2.60 10.38 -0.48
C ASP A 36 -2.45 11.26 0.76
N GLU A 37 -2.05 12.50 0.53
CA GLU A 37 -2.03 13.52 1.58
C GLU A 37 -3.42 14.17 1.74
N PRO A 38 -3.73 14.70 2.93
CA PRO A 38 -4.97 15.41 3.13
C PRO A 38 -4.94 16.77 2.43
N ALA A 39 -6.11 17.36 2.17
CA ALA A 39 -6.22 18.66 1.51
C ALA A 39 -5.47 19.77 2.26
N GLU A 40 -5.41 19.70 3.59
CA GLU A 40 -4.69 20.60 4.49
C GLU A 40 -3.17 20.60 4.23
N ARG A 41 -2.65 19.54 3.63
CA ARG A 41 -1.24 19.39 3.22
C ARG A 41 -1.04 19.44 1.70
N GLY A 42 -2.07 19.85 0.95
CA GLY A 42 -2.01 19.98 -0.51
C GLY A 42 -2.25 18.68 -1.29
N GLY A 43 -2.79 17.65 -0.64
CA GLY A 43 -3.19 16.40 -1.29
C GLY A 43 -4.65 16.40 -1.75
N THR A 44 -5.15 15.22 -2.14
CA THR A 44 -6.49 15.09 -2.75
C THR A 44 -7.53 14.40 -1.88
N ASN A 45 -7.19 13.96 -0.65
CA ASN A 45 -8.08 13.20 0.24
C ASN A 45 -8.65 11.91 -0.41
N GLN A 46 -7.96 11.32 -1.38
CA GLN A 46 -8.41 10.11 -2.10
C GLN A 46 -7.88 8.81 -1.48
N GLY A 47 -7.06 8.93 -0.45
CA GLY A 47 -6.43 7.82 0.24
C GLY A 47 -5.97 8.24 1.63
N LEU A 48 -5.58 7.27 2.43
CA LEU A 48 -4.95 7.51 3.72
C LEU A 48 -3.49 7.92 3.51
N THR A 49 -2.97 8.74 4.42
CA THR A 49 -1.52 8.99 4.49
C THR A 49 -0.78 7.70 4.89
N PRO A 50 0.53 7.58 4.62
CA PRO A 50 1.31 6.44 5.07
C PRO A 50 1.17 6.19 6.58
N THR A 51 1.12 7.25 7.39
CA THR A 51 1.07 7.15 8.85
C THR A 51 -0.30 6.67 9.36
N GLU A 52 -1.38 6.92 8.63
CA GLU A 52 -2.73 6.46 8.96
C GLU A 52 -2.98 5.00 8.54
N THR A 53 -2.08 4.40 7.74
CA THR A 53 -2.16 2.99 7.34
C THR A 53 -1.48 2.01 8.30
N LEU A 54 -0.84 2.52 9.37
CA LEU A 54 -0.08 1.75 10.37
C LEU A 54 -0.97 1.15 11.48
#